data_AF-L7KNC2-F1
#
_entry.id   AF-L7KNC2-F1
#
_cell.length_a   1.000
_cell.length_b   1.000
_cell.length_c   1.000
_cell.angle_alpha   90.00
_cell.angle_beta   90.00
_cell.angle_gamma   90.00
#
_symmetry.space_group_name_H-M   'P 1'
#
loop_
_entity.id
_entity.type
_entity.pdbx_description
1 polymer ?
#
loop_
_entity_poly.entity_id
_entity_poly.type
_entity_poly.pdbx_seq_one_letter_code
_entity_poly.pdbx_strand_id
1 'polypeptide(L)'
;MSDEPVRIEVCVAAAVLHPRDLAGCEHRVALDFSHPELVRDRGDTPEAARRKESAQLRRERIRVLLTGLHSDEPPGTFVVVDDGPHARRVAATRDACAAQATWIWNATLPTDREHGRRGHSELLLRVGAADDAASGYLPIIVVNHRVTYPAKNPRLHSAEPPTLVTSPLWGWVPAPDPFRSPRSNRRDQLRLAHLTQMLLDEGLSPDVPVNELRAGVIGLDADCIVVHPVGASLPDYREVFERRQLIAAGEIPTTPRRIGECRGCPWWVRCGPELEERRDVSLVANGNQGDALRAVGITTIDQLAHFEFAPPPDWPANQNFDDAVVGAIAWLADIPLIRRVEVPTVARADVEVDVDMESFGEDGAYLWGTLLTDNTDDSREVVYRAFATWTPLPTRDEGRAFAEFWTWLMAERADAHSTGKTFAAYCYSQQAENRWLLASADRFGDEPGVPTRTEVEEFIASDEWVDIFEAVGRNFIAPNGKGLKRVAPVAGFGWRDSEAGGEASMDWYRQAVGIGNTEVDLTQRDRLLEYNEDDVRATKVLREWMDGTAVRQLPLADDLLAFRRSGAGRPERIEERTAPE
;
A
#
# COMPACT_ATOMS: atom_id res chain seq x y z
N MET A 1 27.76 -38.86 -50.15
CA MET A 1 28.24 -37.64 -49.48
C MET A 1 27.16 -36.58 -49.58
N SER A 2 26.34 -36.48 -48.54
CA SER A 2 25.52 -35.33 -48.21
C SER A 2 25.00 -35.61 -46.79
N ASP A 3 25.90 -35.44 -45.82
CA ASP A 3 25.56 -35.35 -44.41
C ASP A 3 24.89 -33.98 -44.23
N GLU A 4 23.57 -33.99 -44.07
CA GLU A 4 22.82 -32.81 -43.68
C GLU A 4 22.64 -32.89 -42.15
N PRO A 5 23.15 -31.92 -41.38
CA PRO A 5 23.10 -32.00 -39.94
C PRO A 5 21.65 -31.82 -39.49
N VAL A 6 21.10 -32.86 -38.87
CA VAL A 6 19.87 -32.79 -38.09
C VAL A 6 20.08 -31.71 -37.02
N ARG A 7 19.51 -30.52 -37.24
CA ARG A 7 19.33 -29.51 -36.20
C ARG A 7 18.37 -30.12 -35.19
N ILE A 8 18.93 -30.67 -34.11
CA ILE A 8 18.18 -30.90 -32.89
C ILE A 8 17.85 -29.50 -32.36
N GLU A 9 16.68 -28.98 -32.70
CA GLU A 9 16.05 -27.93 -31.92
C GLU A 9 15.86 -28.50 -30.51
N VAL A 10 16.81 -28.19 -29.64
CA VAL A 10 16.59 -28.31 -28.20
C VAL A 10 15.53 -27.28 -27.91
N CYS A 11 14.27 -27.72 -27.89
CA CYS A 11 13.15 -26.93 -27.41
C CYS A 11 13.46 -26.61 -25.95
N VAL A 12 14.08 -25.45 -25.69
CA VAL A 12 14.26 -24.94 -24.34
C VAL A 12 12.84 -24.77 -23.81
N ALA A 13 12.46 -25.61 -22.84
CA ALA A 13 11.11 -25.57 -22.29
C ALA A 13 10.82 -24.13 -21.82
N ALA A 14 9.70 -23.56 -22.27
CA ALA A 14 9.33 -22.19 -21.95
C ALA A 14 9.34 -21.99 -20.43
N ALA A 15 9.83 -20.83 -19.99
CA ALA A 15 9.85 -20.49 -18.58
C ALA A 15 8.41 -20.49 -18.04
N VAL A 16 8.14 -21.18 -16.94
CA VAL A 16 6.78 -21.25 -16.39
C VAL A 16 6.50 -20.02 -15.53
N LEU A 17 5.81 -19.04 -16.10
CA LEU A 17 5.44 -17.78 -15.46
C LEU A 17 4.18 -17.93 -14.59
N HIS A 18 4.22 -17.29 -13.41
CA HIS A 18 3.07 -17.08 -12.55
C HIS A 18 2.50 -15.66 -12.78
N PRO A 19 1.21 -15.36 -12.52
CA PRO A 19 0.65 -14.01 -12.60
C PRO A 19 1.45 -12.91 -11.88
N ARG A 20 2.19 -13.27 -10.83
CA ARG A 20 3.09 -12.35 -10.10
C ARG A 20 4.23 -11.84 -10.97
N ASP A 21 4.66 -12.63 -11.96
CA ASP A 21 5.81 -12.32 -12.82
C ASP A 21 5.45 -11.38 -13.97
N LEU A 22 4.16 -11.13 -14.18
CA LEU A 22 3.66 -10.22 -15.21
C LEU A 22 3.71 -8.74 -14.81
N ALA A 23 3.69 -8.48 -13.49
CA ALA A 23 3.69 -7.14 -12.93
C ALA A 23 4.95 -6.89 -12.09
N GLY A 24 5.26 -5.61 -11.88
CA GLY A 24 6.40 -5.19 -11.06
C GLY A 24 7.73 -5.27 -11.79
N CYS A 25 8.81 -5.45 -11.03
CA CYS A 25 10.19 -5.36 -11.53
C CYS A 25 10.53 -6.44 -12.56
N GLU A 26 10.92 -6.05 -13.79
CA GLU A 26 11.45 -6.95 -14.83
C GLU A 26 12.78 -7.59 -14.41
N HIS A 27 13.65 -6.82 -13.77
CA HIS A 27 14.94 -7.32 -13.31
C HIS A 27 14.80 -8.40 -12.22
N ARG A 28 13.77 -8.31 -11.36
CA ARG A 28 13.43 -9.39 -10.42
C ARG A 28 13.12 -10.69 -11.17
N VAL A 29 12.33 -10.63 -12.24
CA VAL A 29 11.99 -11.82 -13.03
C VAL A 29 13.25 -12.42 -13.65
N ALA A 30 14.11 -11.61 -14.26
CA ALA A 30 15.39 -12.10 -14.79
C ALA A 30 16.25 -12.80 -13.71
N LEU A 31 16.33 -12.23 -12.51
CA LEU A 31 17.09 -12.81 -11.39
C LEU A 31 16.45 -14.09 -10.83
N ASP A 32 15.12 -14.12 -10.68
CA ASP A 32 14.38 -15.28 -10.16
C ASP A 32 14.58 -16.52 -11.04
N PHE A 33 14.65 -16.33 -12.37
CA PHE A 33 14.84 -17.42 -13.33
C PHE A 33 16.31 -17.78 -13.58
N SER A 34 17.25 -16.84 -13.42
CA SER A 34 18.69 -17.12 -13.56
C SER A 34 19.33 -17.71 -12.30
N HIS A 35 18.69 -17.59 -11.13
CA HIS A 35 19.21 -18.08 -9.84
C HIS A 35 18.11 -18.78 -9.02
N PRO A 36 17.46 -19.83 -9.55
CA PRO A 36 16.30 -20.47 -8.91
C PRO A 36 16.60 -21.09 -7.54
N GLU A 37 17.84 -21.53 -7.31
CA GLU A 37 18.32 -22.04 -6.02
C GLU A 37 18.30 -20.97 -4.92
N LEU A 38 18.74 -19.75 -5.24
CA LEU A 38 18.70 -18.63 -4.30
C LEU A 38 17.28 -18.19 -3.96
N VAL A 39 16.30 -18.48 -4.81
CA VAL A 39 14.88 -18.23 -4.52
C VAL A 39 14.28 -19.34 -3.67
N ARG A 40 14.63 -20.60 -3.93
CA ARG A 40 14.08 -21.78 -3.22
C ARG A 40 14.58 -21.89 -1.78
N ASP A 41 15.85 -21.60 -1.55
CA ASP A 41 16.48 -21.76 -0.23
C ASP A 41 16.15 -20.61 0.74
N ARG A 42 15.38 -19.61 0.30
CA ARG A 42 15.02 -18.45 1.10
C ARG A 42 13.69 -18.67 1.84
N GLY A 43 13.78 -18.55 3.17
CA GLY A 43 12.61 -18.30 4.01
C GLY A 43 12.00 -16.93 3.71
N ASP A 44 10.73 -16.77 4.00
CA ASP A 44 10.09 -15.46 3.94
C ASP A 44 10.70 -14.52 4.98
N THR A 45 10.95 -13.27 4.60
CA THR A 45 11.16 -12.21 5.60
C THR A 45 9.94 -12.14 6.53
N PRO A 46 10.09 -11.74 7.81
CA PRO A 46 8.95 -11.60 8.73
C PRO A 46 7.82 -10.74 8.14
N GLU A 47 8.15 -9.63 7.48
CA GLU A 47 7.20 -8.77 6.76
C GLU A 47 6.43 -9.53 5.65
N ALA A 48 7.13 -10.30 4.83
CA ALA A 48 6.51 -11.10 3.78
C ALA A 48 5.63 -12.23 4.35
N ALA A 49 6.07 -12.88 5.43
CA ALA A 49 5.30 -13.92 6.12
C ALA A 49 3.98 -13.34 6.68
N ARG A 50 4.02 -12.19 7.36
CA ARG A 50 2.82 -11.50 7.87
C ARG A 50 1.85 -11.08 6.77
N ARG A 51 2.36 -10.55 5.65
CA ARG A 51 1.51 -10.23 4.49
C ARG A 51 0.81 -11.46 3.92
N LYS A 52 1.50 -12.61 3.89
CA LYS A 52 0.89 -13.88 3.47
C LYS A 52 -0.16 -14.37 4.47
N GLU A 53 0.12 -14.30 5.76
CA GLU A 53 -0.80 -14.68 6.83
C GLU A 53 -2.08 -13.82 6.82
N SER A 54 -1.94 -12.48 6.76
CA SER A 54 -3.09 -11.56 6.64
C SER A 54 -3.93 -11.87 5.39
N ALA A 55 -3.28 -12.11 4.25
CA ALA A 55 -3.98 -12.51 3.03
C ALA A 55 -4.68 -13.87 3.18
N GLN A 56 -4.09 -14.83 3.92
CA GLN A 56 -4.68 -16.14 4.18
C GLN A 56 -5.89 -16.05 5.10
N LEU A 57 -5.79 -15.35 6.23
CA LEU A 57 -6.92 -15.11 7.15
C LEU A 57 -8.07 -14.41 6.43
N ARG A 58 -7.76 -13.45 5.55
CA ARG A 58 -8.76 -12.76 4.74
C ARG A 58 -9.47 -13.70 3.76
N ARG A 59 -8.71 -14.51 3.02
CA ARG A 59 -9.29 -15.53 2.12
C ARG A 59 -10.17 -16.50 2.90
N GLU A 60 -9.76 -16.88 4.10
CA GLU A 60 -10.53 -17.76 4.96
C GLU A 60 -11.86 -17.13 5.41
N ARG A 61 -11.84 -15.85 5.84
CA ARG A 61 -13.08 -15.10 6.16
C ARG A 61 -14.04 -15.05 4.95
N ILE A 62 -13.52 -14.81 3.75
CA ILE A 62 -14.33 -14.80 2.52
C ILE A 62 -14.85 -16.20 2.17
N ARG A 63 -14.03 -17.25 2.36
CA ARG A 63 -14.45 -18.64 2.18
C ARG A 63 -15.64 -18.97 3.06
N VAL A 64 -15.56 -18.65 4.36
CA VAL A 64 -16.64 -18.89 5.32
C VAL A 64 -17.88 -18.10 4.93
N LEU A 65 -17.74 -16.82 4.56
CA LEU A 65 -18.86 -15.99 4.10
C LEU A 65 -19.57 -16.60 2.89
N LEU A 66 -18.83 -16.93 1.82
CA LEU A 66 -19.41 -17.48 0.61
C LEU A 66 -20.01 -18.87 0.84
N THR A 67 -19.33 -19.74 1.60
CA THR A 67 -19.88 -21.06 1.95
C THR A 67 -21.19 -20.92 2.74
N GLY A 68 -21.28 -19.94 3.64
CA GLY A 68 -22.50 -19.63 4.38
C GLY A 68 -23.63 -19.10 3.51
N LEU A 69 -23.34 -18.28 2.50
CA LEU A 69 -24.36 -17.79 1.55
C LEU A 69 -24.99 -18.92 0.72
N HIS A 70 -24.24 -20.00 0.48
CA HIS A 70 -24.66 -21.14 -0.33
C HIS A 70 -25.01 -22.39 0.51
N SER A 71 -25.18 -22.25 1.83
CA SER A 71 -25.40 -23.40 2.73
C SER A 71 -26.71 -24.16 2.48
N ASP A 72 -27.71 -23.45 1.95
CA ASP A 72 -29.06 -23.99 1.70
C ASP A 72 -29.20 -24.57 0.27
N GLU A 73 -28.15 -24.47 -0.55
CA GLU A 73 -28.15 -24.98 -1.91
C GLU A 73 -27.83 -26.49 -1.96
N PRO A 74 -28.20 -27.19 -3.06
CA PRO A 74 -27.91 -28.61 -3.20
C PRO A 74 -26.42 -28.93 -3.06
N PRO A 75 -26.05 -30.10 -2.47
CA PRO A 75 -24.67 -30.55 -2.42
C PRO A 75 -24.01 -30.56 -3.80
N GLY A 76 -22.79 -30.04 -3.89
CA GLY A 76 -22.06 -29.91 -5.15
C GLY A 76 -22.23 -28.55 -5.86
N THR A 77 -23.14 -27.69 -5.41
CA THR A 77 -23.24 -26.31 -5.93
C THR A 77 -21.99 -25.51 -5.58
N PHE A 78 -21.53 -25.62 -4.34
CA PHE A 78 -20.29 -25.01 -3.85
C PHE A 78 -19.29 -26.11 -3.47
N VAL A 79 -18.14 -26.14 -4.14
CA VAL A 79 -17.07 -27.12 -3.92
C VAL A 79 -15.82 -26.40 -3.43
N VAL A 80 -15.24 -26.90 -2.33
CA VAL A 80 -13.97 -26.42 -1.80
C VAL A 80 -12.88 -27.41 -2.19
N VAL A 81 -11.86 -26.93 -2.92
CA VAL A 81 -10.66 -27.72 -3.20
C VAL A 81 -9.72 -27.65 -2.01
N ASP A 82 -9.48 -28.79 -1.36
CA ASP A 82 -8.58 -28.87 -0.21
C ASP A 82 -7.12 -28.57 -0.57
N ASP A 83 -6.39 -28.05 0.40
CA ASP A 83 -4.94 -27.88 0.28
C ASP A 83 -4.23 -29.23 0.17
N GLY A 84 -3.08 -29.21 -0.50
CA GLY A 84 -2.30 -30.42 -0.73
C GLY A 84 -1.37 -30.31 -1.94
N PRO A 85 -0.77 -31.43 -2.38
CA PRO A 85 0.10 -31.45 -3.55
C PRO A 85 -0.57 -30.88 -4.79
N HIS A 86 0.17 -30.10 -5.59
CA HIS A 86 -0.36 -29.41 -6.78
C HIS A 86 -1.19 -30.34 -7.69
N ALA A 87 -0.69 -31.54 -8.00
CA ALA A 87 -1.39 -32.50 -8.86
C ALA A 87 -2.77 -32.92 -8.31
N ARG A 88 -2.92 -33.06 -6.98
CA ARG A 88 -4.22 -33.40 -6.37
C ARG A 88 -5.21 -32.25 -6.47
N ARG A 89 -4.74 -31.01 -6.25
CA ARG A 89 -5.61 -29.82 -6.38
C ARG A 89 -6.08 -29.61 -7.81
N VAL A 90 -5.21 -29.84 -8.80
CA VAL A 90 -5.58 -29.80 -10.22
C VAL A 90 -6.63 -30.86 -10.56
N ALA A 91 -6.43 -32.10 -10.11
CA ALA A 91 -7.41 -33.17 -10.31
C ALA A 91 -8.76 -32.83 -9.68
N ALA A 92 -8.78 -32.40 -8.41
CA ALA A 92 -10.00 -32.00 -7.71
C ALA A 92 -10.72 -30.82 -8.39
N THR A 93 -9.97 -29.84 -8.91
CA THR A 93 -10.54 -28.72 -9.67
C THR A 93 -11.21 -29.21 -10.96
N ARG A 94 -10.55 -30.11 -11.70
CA ARG A 94 -11.12 -30.69 -12.93
C ARG A 94 -12.33 -31.57 -12.66
N ASP A 95 -12.30 -32.35 -11.59
CA ASP A 95 -13.44 -33.19 -11.17
C ASP A 95 -14.65 -32.30 -10.81
N ALA A 96 -14.42 -31.18 -10.12
CA ALA A 96 -15.48 -30.20 -9.82
C ALA A 96 -16.03 -29.51 -11.09
N CYS A 97 -15.16 -29.16 -12.04
CA CYS A 97 -15.59 -28.66 -13.35
C CYS A 97 -16.40 -29.70 -14.14
N ALA A 98 -15.98 -30.96 -14.14
CA ALA A 98 -16.69 -32.06 -14.81
C ALA A 98 -18.04 -32.37 -14.16
N ALA A 99 -18.13 -32.22 -12.83
CA ALA A 99 -19.38 -32.29 -12.08
C ALA A 99 -20.26 -31.03 -12.22
N GLN A 100 -19.83 -30.05 -13.02
CA GLN A 100 -20.53 -28.79 -13.27
C GLN A 100 -20.85 -28.00 -11.99
N ALA A 101 -19.98 -28.07 -10.98
CA ALA A 101 -20.12 -27.27 -9.77
C ALA A 101 -20.21 -25.78 -10.13
N THR A 102 -21.15 -25.06 -9.54
CA THR A 102 -21.36 -23.63 -9.83
C THR A 102 -20.20 -22.80 -9.28
N TRP A 103 -19.80 -23.06 -8.04
CA TRP A 103 -18.72 -22.36 -7.34
C TRP A 103 -17.62 -23.33 -6.98
N ILE A 104 -16.39 -23.05 -7.40
CA ILE A 104 -15.21 -23.87 -7.07
C ILE A 104 -14.20 -22.98 -6.35
N TRP A 105 -14.16 -23.08 -5.03
CA TRP A 105 -13.21 -22.35 -4.20
C TRP A 105 -11.84 -23.05 -4.20
N ASN A 106 -10.78 -22.24 -4.13
CA ASN A 106 -9.38 -22.67 -4.14
C ASN A 106 -8.94 -23.40 -5.43
N ALA A 107 -9.54 -23.05 -6.57
CA ALA A 107 -9.30 -23.69 -7.85
C ALA A 107 -7.84 -23.57 -8.33
N THR A 108 -7.25 -24.69 -8.71
CA THR A 108 -5.87 -24.76 -9.24
C THR A 108 -5.90 -25.24 -10.68
N LEU A 109 -5.43 -24.38 -11.59
CA LEU A 109 -5.29 -24.75 -13.01
C LEU A 109 -4.01 -25.56 -13.22
N PRO A 110 -3.97 -26.44 -14.24
CA PRO A 110 -2.78 -27.22 -14.56
C PRO A 110 -1.59 -26.31 -14.92
N THR A 111 -0.39 -26.81 -14.66
CA THR A 111 0.82 -26.16 -15.16
C THR A 111 0.95 -26.44 -16.65
N ASP A 112 0.69 -25.44 -17.47
CA ASP A 112 0.89 -25.44 -18.91
C ASP A 112 2.37 -25.22 -19.22
N ARG A 113 3.09 -26.31 -19.48
CA ARG A 113 4.52 -26.26 -19.84
C ARG A 113 4.74 -25.93 -21.31
N GLU A 114 3.72 -26.06 -22.15
CA GLU A 114 3.81 -25.76 -23.58
C GLU A 114 3.85 -24.25 -23.78
N HIS A 115 2.90 -23.52 -23.19
CA HIS A 115 2.88 -22.06 -23.26
C HIS A 115 3.55 -21.36 -22.07
N GLY A 116 4.09 -22.11 -21.11
CA GLY A 116 4.84 -21.56 -19.97
C GLY A 116 3.96 -20.83 -18.95
N ARG A 117 2.75 -21.34 -18.66
CA ARG A 117 1.79 -20.71 -17.73
C ARG A 117 1.51 -21.60 -16.52
N ARG A 118 1.42 -20.98 -15.35
CA ARG A 118 0.76 -21.58 -14.19
C ARG A 118 -0.07 -20.53 -13.46
N GLY A 119 -1.15 -20.94 -12.81
CA GLY A 119 -2.06 -20.00 -12.17
C GLY A 119 -2.95 -20.66 -11.13
N HIS A 120 -3.44 -19.83 -10.23
CA HIS A 120 -4.39 -20.20 -9.20
C HIS A 120 -5.45 -19.10 -9.09
N SER A 121 -6.71 -19.51 -9.10
CA SER A 121 -7.87 -18.65 -8.88
C SER A 121 -8.44 -18.96 -7.50
N GLU A 122 -8.70 -17.93 -6.68
CA GLU A 122 -9.35 -18.18 -5.40
C GLU A 122 -10.77 -18.73 -5.60
N LEU A 123 -11.43 -18.37 -6.69
CA LEU A 123 -12.74 -18.89 -7.06
C LEU A 123 -12.86 -19.05 -8.59
N LEU A 124 -13.46 -20.14 -9.04
CA LEU A 124 -14.04 -20.26 -10.38
C LEU A 124 -15.56 -20.27 -10.25
N LEU A 125 -16.23 -19.54 -11.15
CA LEU A 125 -17.68 -19.45 -11.19
C LEU A 125 -18.18 -19.91 -12.55
N ARG A 126 -19.08 -20.90 -12.56
CA ARG A 126 -19.77 -21.34 -13.76
C ARG A 126 -20.80 -20.29 -14.16
N VAL A 127 -20.77 -19.87 -15.42
CA VAL A 127 -21.75 -18.98 -16.03
C VAL A 127 -22.39 -19.68 -17.25
N GLY A 128 -23.58 -19.23 -17.64
CA GLY A 128 -24.43 -19.93 -18.61
C GLY A 128 -25.36 -20.96 -17.95
N ALA A 129 -26.45 -21.32 -18.62
CA ALA A 129 -27.41 -22.30 -18.09
C ALA A 129 -26.82 -23.73 -18.10
N ALA A 130 -27.25 -24.63 -17.22
CA ALA A 130 -26.66 -25.98 -17.12
C ALA A 130 -26.56 -26.72 -18.48
N ASP A 131 -27.55 -26.53 -19.35
CA ASP A 131 -27.67 -27.15 -20.67
C ASP A 131 -27.21 -26.27 -21.84
N ASP A 132 -26.67 -25.08 -21.55
CA ASP A 132 -26.18 -24.15 -22.58
C ASP A 132 -24.75 -24.51 -22.99
N ALA A 133 -24.54 -24.76 -24.28
CA ALA A 133 -23.23 -24.98 -24.87
C ALA A 133 -22.28 -23.78 -24.67
N ALA A 134 -22.83 -22.58 -24.47
CA ALA A 134 -22.08 -21.37 -24.13
C ALA A 134 -21.59 -21.33 -22.67
N SER A 135 -21.92 -22.34 -21.86
CA SER A 135 -21.50 -22.38 -20.46
C SER A 135 -20.01 -22.59 -20.29
N GLY A 136 -19.46 -21.97 -19.25
CA GLY A 136 -18.08 -22.22 -18.84
C GLY A 136 -17.75 -21.51 -17.54
N TYR A 137 -16.48 -21.49 -17.20
CA TYR A 137 -15.95 -20.93 -15.96
C TYR A 137 -15.24 -19.61 -16.21
N LEU A 138 -15.54 -18.62 -15.37
CA LEU A 138 -14.74 -17.41 -15.27
C LEU A 138 -13.94 -17.38 -13.96
N PRO A 139 -12.77 -16.72 -13.95
CA PRO A 139 -11.98 -16.57 -12.74
C PRO A 139 -12.46 -15.39 -11.90
N ILE A 140 -12.53 -15.62 -10.58
CA ILE A 140 -12.68 -14.57 -9.57
C ILE A 140 -11.48 -14.64 -8.63
N ILE A 141 -10.78 -13.53 -8.48
CA ILE A 141 -9.67 -13.41 -7.54
C ILE A 141 -10.09 -12.67 -6.28
N VAL A 142 -9.46 -13.03 -5.17
CA VAL A 142 -9.64 -12.34 -3.89
C VAL A 142 -8.37 -11.57 -3.57
N VAL A 143 -8.51 -10.26 -3.34
CA VAL A 143 -7.38 -9.35 -3.13
C VAL A 143 -7.45 -8.63 -1.80
N ASN A 144 -6.28 -8.33 -1.22
CA ASN A 144 -6.15 -7.67 0.08
C ASN A 144 -5.97 -6.14 -0.07
N HIS A 145 -6.76 -5.53 -0.96
CA HIS A 145 -6.84 -4.08 -1.13
C HIS A 145 -8.24 -3.69 -1.61
N ARG A 146 -8.66 -2.45 -1.35
CA ARG A 146 -9.94 -1.95 -1.85
C ARG A 146 -9.93 -1.92 -3.37
N VAL A 147 -11.03 -2.31 -3.98
CA VAL A 147 -11.23 -2.31 -5.44
C VAL A 147 -12.29 -1.29 -5.88
N THR A 148 -13.00 -0.72 -4.92
CA THR A 148 -14.00 0.33 -5.10
C THR A 148 -13.90 1.38 -4.00
N TYR A 149 -14.41 2.56 -4.28
CA TYR A 149 -14.70 3.60 -3.29
C TYR A 149 -16.17 4.00 -3.39
N PRO A 150 -16.79 4.51 -2.32
CA PRO A 150 -18.07 5.20 -2.43
C PRO A 150 -17.99 6.32 -3.47
N ALA A 151 -18.97 6.40 -4.36
CA ALA A 151 -19.04 7.44 -5.35
C ALA A 151 -19.36 8.78 -4.67
N LYS A 152 -18.51 9.79 -4.89
CA LYS A 152 -18.77 11.16 -4.37
C LYS A 152 -20.07 11.75 -4.91
N ASN A 153 -20.39 11.48 -6.17
CA ASN A 153 -21.61 11.91 -6.85
C ASN A 153 -22.25 10.71 -7.56
N PRO A 154 -23.20 10.01 -6.92
CA PRO A 154 -23.86 8.86 -7.50
C PRO A 154 -24.61 9.22 -8.79
N ARG A 155 -24.31 8.50 -9.87
CA ARG A 155 -24.87 8.73 -11.21
C ARG A 155 -26.23 8.04 -11.38
N LEU A 156 -27.22 8.45 -10.59
CA LEU A 156 -28.56 7.81 -10.57
C LEU A 156 -29.42 8.15 -11.79
N HIS A 157 -29.21 9.33 -12.39
CA HIS A 157 -30.04 9.87 -13.48
C HIS A 157 -29.21 10.56 -14.58
N SER A 158 -27.92 10.21 -14.72
CA SER A 158 -27.09 10.77 -15.80
C SER A 158 -27.40 10.12 -17.14
N ALA A 159 -27.29 10.90 -18.23
CA ALA A 159 -27.41 10.40 -19.60
C ALA A 159 -26.31 9.37 -19.94
N GLU A 160 -25.15 9.45 -19.27
CA GLU A 160 -24.10 8.45 -19.35
C GLU A 160 -24.29 7.40 -18.23
N PRO A 161 -24.39 6.10 -18.56
CA PRO A 161 -24.50 5.05 -17.55
C PRO A 161 -23.22 4.95 -16.69
N PRO A 162 -23.32 4.44 -15.45
CA PRO A 162 -22.14 4.14 -14.63
C PRO A 162 -21.20 3.19 -15.38
N THR A 163 -19.90 3.49 -15.33
CA THR A 163 -18.87 2.70 -16.02
C THR A 163 -18.47 1.44 -15.25
N LEU A 164 -18.67 1.44 -13.93
CA LEU A 164 -18.39 0.30 -13.07
C LEU A 164 -19.56 -0.68 -13.12
N VAL A 165 -19.24 -1.96 -13.29
CA VAL A 165 -20.17 -3.08 -13.20
C VAL A 165 -19.80 -3.92 -11.99
N THR A 166 -20.76 -4.20 -11.13
CA THR A 166 -20.60 -5.09 -9.98
C THR A 166 -21.61 -6.23 -10.03
N SER A 167 -21.32 -7.29 -9.29
CA SER A 167 -22.20 -8.43 -9.09
C SER A 167 -22.32 -8.71 -7.59
N PRO A 168 -23.47 -9.16 -7.08
CA PRO A 168 -23.58 -9.58 -5.69
C PRO A 168 -22.69 -10.80 -5.40
N LEU A 169 -22.38 -11.04 -4.11
CA LEU A 169 -21.56 -12.18 -3.70
C LEU A 169 -22.29 -13.53 -3.82
N TRP A 170 -23.62 -13.54 -3.77
CA TRP A 170 -24.46 -14.74 -3.83
C TRP A 170 -24.72 -15.24 -5.27
N GLY A 171 -24.28 -14.52 -6.30
CA GLY A 171 -24.62 -14.86 -7.69
C GLY A 171 -23.88 -14.02 -8.73
N TRP A 172 -23.78 -14.51 -9.97
CA TRP A 172 -23.30 -13.72 -11.10
C TRP A 172 -24.45 -12.94 -11.75
N VAL A 173 -24.71 -11.73 -11.24
CA VAL A 173 -25.69 -10.79 -11.78
C VAL A 173 -25.02 -9.43 -12.07
N PRO A 174 -24.15 -9.35 -13.10
CA PRO A 174 -23.45 -8.10 -13.43
C PRO A 174 -24.43 -6.97 -13.79
N ALA A 175 -24.39 -5.87 -13.03
CA ALA A 175 -25.18 -4.66 -13.28
C ALA A 175 -24.32 -3.39 -13.09
N PRO A 176 -24.63 -2.29 -13.80
CA PRO A 176 -23.99 -0.99 -13.54
C PRO A 176 -24.22 -0.54 -12.10
N ASP A 177 -23.15 -0.07 -11.44
CA ASP A 177 -23.18 0.37 -10.05
C ASP A 177 -22.95 1.90 -9.97
N PRO A 178 -24.00 2.71 -9.70
CA PRO A 178 -23.87 4.16 -9.62
C PRO A 178 -23.30 4.63 -8.27
N PHE A 179 -23.24 3.77 -7.25
CA PHE A 179 -22.86 4.13 -5.89
C PHE A 179 -21.37 3.93 -5.63
N ARG A 180 -20.64 3.32 -6.57
CA ARG A 180 -19.22 3.02 -6.44
C ARG A 180 -18.40 3.61 -7.58
N SER A 181 -17.16 3.98 -7.26
CA SER A 181 -16.12 4.34 -8.24
C SER A 181 -15.05 3.25 -8.26
N PRO A 182 -14.55 2.84 -9.43
CA PRO A 182 -13.55 1.78 -9.53
C PRO A 182 -12.21 2.27 -8.99
N ARG A 183 -11.48 1.37 -8.32
CA ARG A 183 -10.04 1.51 -8.08
C ARG A 183 -9.32 0.47 -8.92
N SER A 184 -8.87 0.89 -10.10
CA SER A 184 -8.15 0.00 -11.02
C SER A 184 -6.80 -0.42 -10.46
N ASN A 185 -6.44 -1.68 -10.69
CA ASN A 185 -5.13 -2.22 -10.36
C ASN A 185 -4.63 -3.08 -11.53
N ARG A 186 -3.53 -2.65 -12.18
CA ARG A 186 -2.97 -3.34 -13.34
C ARG A 186 -2.56 -4.78 -13.03
N ARG A 187 -2.07 -5.05 -11.80
CA ARG A 187 -1.67 -6.40 -11.38
C ARG A 187 -2.87 -7.35 -11.34
N ASP A 188 -4.01 -6.86 -10.88
CA ASP A 188 -5.24 -7.66 -10.85
C ASP A 188 -5.74 -7.95 -12.26
N GLN A 189 -5.73 -6.94 -13.14
CA GLN A 189 -6.12 -7.09 -14.54
C GLN A 189 -5.25 -8.10 -15.29
N LEU A 190 -3.92 -8.03 -15.14
CA LEU A 190 -3.00 -9.00 -15.73
C LEU A 190 -3.21 -10.41 -15.15
N ARG A 191 -3.49 -10.52 -13.84
CA ARG A 191 -3.79 -11.81 -13.20
C ARG A 191 -5.07 -12.42 -13.76
N LEU A 192 -6.14 -11.64 -13.91
CA LEU A 192 -7.40 -12.11 -14.49
C LEU A 192 -7.20 -12.53 -15.95
N ALA A 193 -6.52 -11.72 -16.76
CA ALA A 193 -6.24 -12.04 -18.15
C ALA A 193 -5.41 -13.33 -18.30
N HIS A 194 -4.41 -13.53 -17.43
CA HIS A 194 -3.62 -14.76 -17.37
C HIS A 194 -4.48 -15.98 -17.06
N LEU A 195 -5.35 -15.90 -16.04
CA LEU A 195 -6.23 -17.00 -15.67
C LEU A 195 -7.29 -17.27 -16.75
N THR A 196 -7.85 -16.23 -17.38
CA THR A 196 -8.80 -16.38 -18.49
C THR A 196 -8.12 -17.03 -19.70
N GLN A 197 -6.88 -16.65 -20.04
CA GLN A 197 -6.15 -17.32 -21.12
C GLN A 197 -5.94 -18.81 -20.81
N MET A 198 -5.54 -19.17 -19.58
CA MET A 198 -5.41 -20.58 -19.19
C MET A 198 -6.74 -21.35 -19.27
N LEU A 199 -7.87 -20.72 -18.92
CA LEU A 199 -9.19 -21.34 -19.05
C LEU A 199 -9.61 -21.53 -20.51
N LEU A 200 -9.23 -20.60 -21.40
CA LEU A 200 -9.43 -20.75 -22.85
C LEU A 200 -8.61 -21.94 -23.38
N ASP A 201 -7.35 -22.04 -22.98
CA ASP A 201 -6.45 -23.11 -23.43
C ASP A 201 -6.93 -24.50 -22.96
N GLU A 202 -7.52 -24.58 -21.77
CA GLU A 202 -8.13 -25.80 -21.21
C GLU A 202 -9.55 -26.09 -21.75
N GLY A 203 -10.13 -25.20 -22.57
CA GLY A 203 -11.52 -25.35 -23.04
C GLY A 203 -12.57 -25.24 -21.92
N LEU A 204 -12.23 -24.57 -20.82
CA LEU A 204 -13.11 -24.38 -19.65
C LEU A 204 -13.77 -23.00 -19.63
N SER A 205 -13.34 -22.06 -20.47
CA SER A 205 -13.97 -20.73 -20.61
C SER A 205 -15.38 -20.83 -21.23
N PRO A 206 -16.30 -19.88 -20.96
CA PRO A 206 -17.56 -19.78 -21.69
C PRO A 206 -17.33 -19.65 -23.20
N ASP A 207 -18.14 -20.33 -24.00
CA ASP A 207 -18.11 -20.24 -25.48
C ASP A 207 -18.88 -18.99 -25.94
N VAL A 208 -18.26 -17.84 -25.69
CA VAL A 208 -18.71 -16.51 -26.09
C VAL A 208 -17.59 -15.79 -26.85
N PRO A 209 -17.90 -14.77 -27.67
CA PRO A 209 -16.86 -13.96 -28.30
C PRO A 209 -15.83 -13.43 -27.29
N VAL A 210 -14.55 -13.43 -27.66
CA VAL A 210 -13.43 -13.09 -26.76
C VAL A 210 -13.63 -11.73 -26.06
N ASN A 211 -14.18 -10.74 -26.77
CA ASN A 211 -14.48 -9.40 -26.24
C ASN A 211 -15.60 -9.37 -25.19
N GLU A 212 -16.40 -10.43 -25.08
CA GLU A 212 -17.46 -10.57 -24.09
C GLU A 212 -17.00 -11.31 -22.83
N LEU A 213 -15.79 -11.86 -22.83
CA LEU A 213 -15.23 -12.54 -21.66
C LEU A 213 -15.10 -11.58 -20.48
N ARG A 214 -15.56 -12.06 -19.32
CA ARG A 214 -15.55 -11.33 -18.05
C ARG A 214 -14.81 -12.11 -16.99
N ALA A 215 -14.35 -11.40 -15.97
CA ALA A 215 -13.74 -11.96 -14.79
C ALA A 215 -14.08 -11.09 -13.56
N GLY A 216 -13.88 -11.59 -12.34
CA GLY A 216 -14.28 -10.89 -11.13
C GLY A 216 -13.16 -10.63 -10.14
N VAL A 217 -13.32 -9.58 -9.32
CA VAL A 217 -12.44 -9.30 -8.18
C VAL A 217 -13.29 -9.05 -6.93
N ILE A 218 -12.98 -9.78 -5.86
CA ILE A 218 -13.50 -9.48 -4.52
C ILE A 218 -12.39 -8.77 -3.74
N GLY A 219 -12.63 -7.51 -3.39
CA GLY A 219 -11.66 -6.70 -2.66
C GLY A 219 -11.79 -6.74 -1.14
N LEU A 220 -11.12 -5.79 -0.50
CA LEU A 220 -11.03 -5.67 0.96
C LEU A 220 -12.38 -5.48 1.66
N ASP A 221 -13.38 -4.91 1.00
CA ASP A 221 -14.69 -4.71 1.62
C ASP A 221 -15.55 -5.99 1.56
N ALA A 222 -15.27 -6.92 0.63
CA ALA A 222 -16.04 -8.15 0.35
C ALA A 222 -17.56 -7.98 0.45
N ASP A 223 -18.08 -6.99 -0.24
CA ASP A 223 -19.49 -6.64 -0.30
C ASP A 223 -20.05 -6.79 -1.73
N CYS A 224 -19.18 -6.81 -2.74
CA CYS A 224 -19.52 -7.13 -4.12
C CYS A 224 -18.36 -7.82 -4.87
N ILE A 225 -18.66 -8.35 -6.05
CA ILE A 225 -17.67 -8.77 -7.05
C ILE A 225 -17.57 -7.65 -8.09
N VAL A 226 -16.40 -7.05 -8.26
CA VAL A 226 -16.15 -6.09 -9.34
C VAL A 226 -15.94 -6.85 -10.64
N VAL A 227 -16.72 -6.51 -11.66
CA VAL A 227 -16.72 -7.20 -12.95
C VAL A 227 -15.77 -6.50 -13.92
N HIS A 228 -14.80 -7.24 -14.45
CA HIS A 228 -13.83 -6.77 -15.42
C HIS A 228 -14.11 -7.35 -16.81
N PRO A 229 -14.18 -6.52 -17.87
CA PRO A 229 -14.26 -6.99 -19.26
C PRO A 229 -12.86 -7.44 -19.75
N VAL A 230 -12.42 -8.60 -19.28
CA VAL A 230 -11.06 -9.12 -19.50
C VAL A 230 -10.75 -9.38 -20.98
N GLY A 231 -11.77 -9.60 -21.81
CA GLY A 231 -11.62 -9.74 -23.25
C GLY A 231 -10.82 -8.61 -23.91
N ALA A 232 -11.07 -7.37 -23.48
CA ALA A 232 -10.39 -6.18 -23.98
C ALA A 232 -8.92 -6.07 -23.54
N SER A 233 -8.53 -6.73 -22.43
CA SER A 233 -7.16 -6.68 -21.91
C SER A 233 -6.29 -7.86 -22.34
N LEU A 234 -6.84 -8.88 -23.00
CA LEU A 234 -6.08 -10.04 -23.47
C LEU A 234 -4.94 -9.68 -24.45
N PRO A 235 -5.09 -8.74 -25.41
CA PRO A 235 -3.98 -8.34 -26.28
C PRO A 235 -2.78 -7.74 -25.51
N ASP A 236 -3.01 -6.76 -24.62
CA ASP A 236 -1.96 -6.17 -23.76
C ASP A 236 -1.32 -7.24 -22.86
N TYR A 237 -2.13 -8.12 -22.28
CA TYR A 237 -1.62 -9.25 -21.50
C TYR A 237 -0.68 -10.15 -22.32
N ARG A 238 -1.02 -10.49 -23.56
CA ARG A 238 -0.19 -11.36 -24.41
C ARG A 238 1.15 -10.72 -24.73
N GLU A 239 1.17 -9.42 -25.03
CA GLU A 239 2.41 -8.66 -25.25
C GLU A 239 3.28 -8.64 -23.99
N VAL A 240 2.68 -8.36 -22.83
CA VAL A 240 3.39 -8.40 -21.55
C VAL A 240 3.92 -9.81 -21.27
N PHE A 241 3.12 -10.85 -21.50
CA PHE A 241 3.50 -12.23 -21.27
C PHE A 241 4.69 -12.66 -22.14
N GLU A 242 4.64 -12.38 -23.44
CA GLU A 242 5.73 -12.68 -24.39
C GLU A 242 7.02 -11.98 -23.99
N ARG A 243 6.94 -10.68 -23.65
CA ARG A 243 8.10 -9.94 -23.15
C ARG A 243 8.69 -10.57 -21.88
N ARG A 244 7.85 -11.01 -20.95
CA ARG A 244 8.28 -11.65 -19.70
C ARG A 244 8.90 -13.04 -19.93
N GLN A 245 8.43 -13.78 -20.93
CA GLN A 245 9.06 -15.04 -21.37
C GLN A 245 10.50 -14.80 -21.84
N LEU A 246 10.71 -13.82 -22.72
CA LEU A 246 12.04 -13.47 -23.23
C LEU A 246 12.98 -12.98 -22.12
N ILE A 247 12.48 -12.24 -21.14
CA ILE A 247 13.25 -11.83 -19.95
C ILE A 247 13.63 -13.05 -19.10
N ALA A 248 12.68 -13.95 -18.84
CA ALA A 248 12.92 -15.16 -18.07
C ALA A 248 13.89 -16.12 -18.76
N ALA A 249 13.90 -16.14 -20.10
CA ALA A 249 14.86 -16.87 -20.92
C ALA A 249 16.25 -16.20 -20.99
N GLY A 250 16.39 -14.97 -20.50
CA GLY A 250 17.64 -14.20 -20.56
C GLY A 250 17.94 -13.58 -21.93
N GLU A 251 16.98 -13.58 -22.85
CA GLU A 251 17.13 -13.01 -24.20
C GLU A 251 17.00 -11.48 -24.19
N ILE A 252 16.19 -10.94 -23.28
CA ILE A 252 16.12 -9.49 -23.03
C ILE A 252 16.95 -9.16 -21.79
N PRO A 253 18.06 -8.42 -21.93
CA PRO A 253 18.84 -7.97 -20.80
C PRO A 253 18.03 -6.96 -19.97
N THR A 254 18.17 -7.05 -18.64
CA THR A 254 17.52 -6.12 -17.71
C THR A 254 18.57 -5.49 -16.80
N THR A 255 18.31 -4.27 -16.35
CA THR A 255 19.12 -3.57 -15.35
C THR A 255 18.27 -3.27 -14.12
N PRO A 256 18.84 -3.29 -12.90
CA PRO A 256 18.07 -3.03 -11.71
C PRO A 256 17.57 -1.58 -11.72
N ARG A 257 16.41 -1.34 -11.10
CA ARG A 257 15.87 0.01 -10.88
C ARG A 257 15.17 0.01 -9.54
N ARG A 258 15.30 1.08 -8.76
CA ARG A 258 14.56 1.21 -7.51
C ARG A 258 13.08 1.50 -7.84
N ILE A 259 12.22 0.60 -7.38
CA ILE A 259 10.76 0.75 -7.42
C ILE A 259 10.19 0.49 -6.03
N GLY A 260 8.89 0.76 -5.81
CA GLY A 260 8.25 0.58 -4.50
C GLY A 260 8.38 -0.84 -3.93
N GLU A 261 8.40 -1.86 -4.79
CA GLU A 261 8.54 -3.27 -4.40
C GLU A 261 9.93 -3.62 -3.85
N CYS A 262 10.94 -2.77 -4.06
CA CYS A 262 12.32 -3.04 -3.65
C CYS A 262 12.48 -3.17 -2.13
N ARG A 263 11.62 -2.52 -1.33
CA ARG A 263 11.72 -2.55 0.15
C ARG A 263 11.67 -3.97 0.73
N GLY A 264 10.83 -4.83 0.16
CA GLY A 264 10.72 -6.25 0.55
C GLY A 264 11.30 -7.20 -0.50
N CYS A 265 12.07 -6.70 -1.47
CA CYS A 265 12.62 -7.53 -2.54
C CYS A 265 13.86 -8.27 -2.06
N PRO A 266 13.92 -9.61 -2.21
CA PRO A 266 15.05 -10.39 -1.73
C PRO A 266 16.35 -10.13 -2.52
N TRP A 267 16.23 -9.50 -3.70
CA TRP A 267 17.36 -9.10 -4.53
C TRP A 267 17.92 -7.71 -4.18
N TRP A 268 17.30 -6.98 -3.24
CA TRP A 268 17.77 -5.64 -2.87
C TRP A 268 19.22 -5.63 -2.39
N VAL A 269 19.66 -6.68 -1.68
CA VAL A 269 21.06 -6.84 -1.24
C VAL A 269 22.07 -6.85 -2.40
N ARG A 270 21.62 -7.15 -3.63
CA ARG A 270 22.43 -7.11 -4.84
C ARG A 270 22.18 -5.83 -5.64
N CYS A 271 20.91 -5.49 -5.86
CA CYS A 271 20.53 -4.34 -6.67
C CYS A 271 20.87 -2.99 -6.01
N GLY A 272 20.73 -2.87 -4.69
CA GLY A 272 20.95 -1.63 -3.94
C GLY A 272 22.37 -1.10 -4.08
N PRO A 273 23.41 -1.90 -3.73
CA PRO A 273 24.80 -1.49 -3.91
C PRO A 273 25.14 -1.11 -5.34
N GLU A 274 24.64 -1.85 -6.34
CA GLU A 274 24.86 -1.55 -7.76
C GLU A 274 24.21 -0.20 -8.17
N LEU A 275 23.02 0.10 -7.67
CA LEU A 275 22.33 1.36 -7.91
C LEU A 275 23.06 2.55 -7.27
N GLU A 276 23.59 2.36 -6.05
CA GLU A 276 24.36 3.38 -5.32
C GLU A 276 25.70 3.66 -6.00
N GLU A 277 26.43 2.61 -6.39
CA GLU A 277 27.74 2.73 -7.07
C GLU A 277 27.63 3.57 -8.35
N ARG A 278 26.60 3.30 -9.18
CA ARG A 278 26.38 4.06 -10.42
C ARG A 278 25.58 5.34 -10.23
N ARG A 279 25.16 5.65 -9.00
CA ARG A 279 24.29 6.78 -8.67
C ARG A 279 23.06 6.84 -9.57
N ASP A 280 22.32 5.75 -9.66
CA ASP A 280 21.18 5.65 -10.56
C ASP A 280 20.07 6.62 -10.17
N VAL A 281 19.49 7.29 -11.17
CA VAL A 281 18.43 8.29 -10.95
C VAL A 281 17.19 7.72 -10.24
N SER A 282 16.95 6.40 -10.32
CA SER A 282 15.82 5.76 -9.62
C SER A 282 15.92 5.83 -8.09
N LEU A 283 17.10 6.09 -7.53
CA LEU A 283 17.25 6.28 -6.09
C LEU A 283 16.52 7.53 -5.58
N VAL A 284 16.42 8.58 -6.41
CA VAL A 284 15.80 9.88 -6.07
C VAL A 284 14.50 10.16 -6.83
N ALA A 285 14.31 9.56 -8.01
CA ALA A 285 13.12 9.73 -8.85
C ALA A 285 12.58 8.36 -9.32
N ASN A 286 11.50 7.89 -8.71
CA ASN A 286 10.95 6.56 -8.96
C ASN A 286 9.70 6.59 -9.86
N GLY A 287 9.31 5.41 -10.38
CA GLY A 287 8.13 5.25 -11.23
C GLY A 287 8.16 6.17 -12.46
N ASN A 288 7.04 6.84 -12.74
CA ASN A 288 6.87 7.69 -13.92
C ASN A 288 7.90 8.82 -14.02
N GLN A 289 8.41 9.36 -12.90
CA GLN A 289 9.48 10.37 -12.94
C GLN A 289 10.76 9.77 -13.53
N GLY A 290 11.15 8.59 -13.06
CA GLY A 290 12.33 7.89 -13.56
C GLY A 290 12.20 7.52 -15.04
N ASP A 291 11.01 7.15 -15.50
CA ASP A 291 10.77 6.85 -16.91
C ASP A 291 10.85 8.10 -17.79
N ALA A 292 10.23 9.22 -17.36
CA ALA A 292 10.30 10.50 -18.06
C ALA A 292 11.75 11.03 -18.18
N LEU A 293 12.55 10.89 -17.11
CA LEU A 293 13.96 11.27 -17.10
C LEU A 293 14.79 10.42 -18.08
N ARG A 294 14.58 9.11 -18.10
CA ARG A 294 15.31 8.21 -19.01
C ARG A 294 14.93 8.41 -20.47
N ALA A 295 13.67 8.77 -20.76
CA ALA A 295 13.22 9.08 -22.11
C ALA A 295 14.01 10.25 -22.75
N VAL A 296 14.52 11.17 -21.92
CA VAL A 296 15.39 12.28 -22.34
C VAL A 296 16.89 12.03 -22.07
N GLY A 297 17.28 10.80 -21.72
CA GLY A 297 18.68 10.39 -21.51
C GLY A 297 19.26 10.65 -20.12
N ILE A 298 18.46 11.06 -19.13
CA ILE A 298 18.89 11.25 -17.75
C ILE A 298 18.78 9.92 -17.02
N THR A 299 19.93 9.33 -16.66
CA THR A 299 20.04 8.00 -16.07
C THR A 299 20.71 7.99 -14.70
N THR A 300 21.43 9.07 -14.34
CA THR A 300 22.16 9.22 -13.08
C THR A 300 21.66 10.42 -12.26
N ILE A 301 21.92 10.38 -10.96
CA ILE A 301 21.67 11.47 -10.02
C ILE A 301 22.50 12.69 -10.42
N ASP A 302 23.75 12.50 -10.82
CA ASP A 302 24.64 13.58 -11.27
C ASP A 302 24.05 14.30 -12.48
N GLN A 303 23.55 13.57 -13.48
CA GLN A 303 22.89 14.18 -14.65
C GLN A 303 21.65 14.98 -14.24
N LEU A 304 20.83 14.46 -13.33
CA LEU A 304 19.63 15.17 -12.85
C LEU A 304 20.00 16.43 -12.05
N ALA A 305 21.00 16.34 -11.17
CA ALA A 305 21.46 17.46 -10.36
C ALA A 305 22.01 18.63 -11.20
N HIS A 306 22.60 18.33 -12.37
CA HIS A 306 23.11 19.32 -13.32
C HIS A 306 22.12 19.67 -14.44
N PHE A 307 20.89 19.17 -14.40
CA PHE A 307 19.92 19.42 -15.46
C PHE A 307 19.35 20.85 -15.36
N GLU A 308 19.51 21.63 -16.43
CA GLU A 308 19.14 23.06 -16.46
C GLU A 308 18.01 23.40 -17.44
N PHE A 309 17.55 22.43 -18.22
CA PHE A 309 16.50 22.63 -19.20
C PHE A 309 15.11 22.54 -18.58
N ALA A 310 14.10 22.89 -19.38
CA ALA A 310 12.70 22.68 -19.01
C ALA A 310 12.42 21.20 -18.66
N PRO A 311 11.42 20.91 -17.81
CA PRO A 311 11.04 19.55 -17.46
C PRO A 311 10.81 18.68 -18.71
N PRO A 312 11.08 17.36 -18.64
CA PRO A 312 10.75 16.44 -19.73
C PRO A 312 9.27 16.56 -20.14
N PRO A 313 8.91 16.37 -21.44
CA PRO A 313 7.53 16.49 -21.91
C PRO A 313 6.53 15.59 -21.16
N ASP A 314 6.94 14.38 -20.79
CA ASP A 314 6.13 13.39 -20.07
C ASP A 314 6.28 13.48 -18.54
N TRP A 315 6.77 14.61 -18.03
CA TRP A 315 6.88 14.80 -16.58
C TRP A 315 5.49 14.80 -15.91
N PRO A 316 5.29 14.07 -14.79
CA PRO A 316 3.99 14.01 -14.14
C PRO A 316 3.49 15.39 -13.68
N ALA A 317 2.32 15.80 -14.17
CA ALA A 317 1.77 17.13 -13.94
C ALA A 317 1.51 17.49 -12.45
N ASN A 318 1.36 16.48 -11.59
CA ASN A 318 1.17 16.65 -10.15
C ASN A 318 2.48 16.70 -9.34
N GLN A 319 3.63 16.70 -10.01
CA GLN A 319 4.95 16.68 -9.37
C GLN A 319 5.75 17.90 -9.79
N ASN A 320 6.39 18.57 -8.82
CA ASN A 320 7.31 19.66 -9.13
C ASN A 320 8.66 19.07 -9.60
N PHE A 321 9.12 19.52 -10.77
CA PHE A 321 10.40 19.09 -11.33
C PHE A 321 11.61 19.60 -10.53
N ASP A 322 11.54 20.83 -10.03
CA ASP A 322 12.62 21.41 -9.24
C ASP A 322 12.87 20.62 -7.95
N ASP A 323 11.83 20.03 -7.36
CA ASP A 323 11.97 19.14 -6.20
C ASP A 323 12.81 17.89 -6.51
N ALA A 324 12.66 17.33 -7.71
CA ALA A 324 13.44 16.17 -8.11
C ALA A 324 14.92 16.54 -8.32
N VAL A 325 15.18 17.73 -8.87
CA VAL A 325 16.54 18.24 -9.03
C VAL A 325 17.18 18.57 -7.68
N VAL A 326 16.46 19.26 -6.80
CA VAL A 326 16.91 19.53 -5.42
C VAL A 326 17.12 18.22 -4.65
N GLY A 327 16.25 17.23 -4.84
CA GLY A 327 16.42 15.89 -4.28
C GLY A 327 17.73 15.22 -4.74
N ALA A 328 18.09 15.38 -6.02
CA ALA A 328 19.36 14.88 -6.55
C ALA A 328 20.57 15.62 -5.96
N ILE A 329 20.51 16.96 -5.85
CA ILE A 329 21.57 17.77 -5.22
C ILE A 329 21.74 17.37 -3.76
N ALA A 330 20.63 17.21 -3.03
CA ALA A 330 20.64 16.83 -1.64
C ALA A 330 21.21 15.43 -1.42
N TRP A 331 20.93 14.48 -2.32
CA TRP A 331 21.54 13.15 -2.27
C TRP A 331 23.07 13.22 -2.44
N LEU A 332 23.57 14.05 -3.36
CA LEU A 332 25.02 14.22 -3.57
C LEU A 332 25.73 14.92 -2.40
N ALA A 333 25.01 15.77 -1.66
CA ALA A 333 25.52 16.55 -0.54
C ALA A 333 25.20 15.95 0.84
N ASP A 334 24.52 14.80 0.89
CA ASP A 334 24.05 14.14 2.11
C ASP A 334 23.18 15.06 3.01
N ILE A 335 22.27 15.81 2.37
CA ILE A 335 21.36 16.74 3.06
C ILE A 335 20.03 16.02 3.34
N PRO A 336 19.64 15.80 4.61
CA PRO A 336 18.46 15.01 4.95
C PRO A 336 17.14 15.74 4.73
N LEU A 337 17.15 17.09 4.77
CA LEU A 337 15.97 17.93 4.69
C LEU A 337 16.34 19.32 4.17
N ILE A 338 15.54 19.88 3.27
CA ILE A 338 15.76 21.20 2.64
C ILE A 338 14.51 22.05 2.84
N ARG A 339 14.68 23.32 3.19
CA ARG A 339 13.56 24.27 3.26
C ARG A 339 13.08 24.62 1.85
N ARG A 340 11.76 24.58 1.66
CA ARG A 340 11.08 25.14 0.48
C ARG A 340 10.87 26.63 0.60
N VAL A 341 10.72 27.11 1.83
CA VAL A 341 10.36 28.48 2.17
C VAL A 341 11.39 29.11 3.07
N GLU A 342 11.50 30.44 3.02
CA GLU A 342 12.45 31.21 3.83
C GLU A 342 12.22 30.96 5.33
N VAL A 343 10.97 31.04 5.75
CA VAL A 343 10.55 30.84 7.14
C VAL A 343 9.48 29.75 7.17
N PRO A 344 9.82 28.54 7.63
CA PRO A 344 8.84 27.49 7.85
C PRO A 344 7.76 27.93 8.83
N THR A 345 6.53 27.47 8.61
CA THR A 345 5.39 27.77 9.49
C THR A 345 4.59 26.52 9.83
N VAL A 346 4.09 26.47 11.06
CA VAL A 346 3.16 25.44 11.55
C VAL A 346 2.15 26.10 12.47
N ALA A 347 0.90 25.61 12.50
CA ALA A 347 -0.11 26.17 13.40
C ALA A 347 0.27 25.88 14.86
N ARG A 348 0.16 26.91 15.70
CA ARG A 348 0.45 26.86 17.15
C ARG A 348 -0.78 27.33 17.92
N ALA A 349 -0.94 26.85 19.14
CA ALA A 349 -2.00 27.27 20.04
C ALA A 349 -1.49 27.41 21.48
N ASP A 350 -2.31 28.03 22.33
CA ASP A 350 -2.04 28.13 23.76
C ASP A 350 -2.13 26.74 24.42
N VAL A 351 -3.16 25.96 24.06
CA VAL A 351 -3.34 24.56 24.49
C VAL A 351 -3.21 23.64 23.28
N GLU A 352 -2.25 22.72 23.35
CA GLU A 352 -1.82 21.87 22.24
C GLU A 352 -1.89 20.39 22.62
N VAL A 353 -2.53 19.57 21.78
CA VAL A 353 -2.64 18.12 21.99
C VAL A 353 -2.04 17.37 20.81
N ASP A 354 -0.89 16.74 20.98
CA ASP A 354 -0.34 15.82 19.99
C ASP A 354 -1.04 14.44 20.14
N VAL A 355 -1.62 13.91 19.07
CA VAL A 355 -2.44 12.69 19.02
C VAL A 355 -1.83 11.69 18.05
N ASP A 356 -1.74 10.43 18.48
CA ASP A 356 -1.36 9.30 17.64
C ASP A 356 -2.26 8.10 17.92
N MET A 357 -2.38 7.19 16.95
CA MET A 357 -3.27 6.04 17.05
C MET A 357 -2.64 4.75 16.53
N GLU A 358 -2.95 3.64 17.20
CA GLU A 358 -2.56 2.31 16.76
C GLU A 358 -3.78 1.49 16.35
N SER A 359 -3.63 0.74 15.26
CA SER A 359 -4.67 -0.14 14.73
C SER A 359 -4.15 -1.53 14.42
N PHE A 360 -5.03 -2.52 14.56
CA PHE A 360 -4.73 -3.89 14.19
C PHE A 360 -5.35 -4.21 12.82
N GLY A 361 -4.58 -3.89 11.77
CA GLY A 361 -5.02 -4.08 10.38
C GLY A 361 -6.31 -3.31 10.10
N GLU A 362 -7.37 -4.05 9.81
CA GLU A 362 -8.71 -3.51 9.52
C GLU A 362 -9.72 -3.83 10.63
N ASP A 363 -9.26 -4.50 11.70
CA ASP A 363 -10.14 -5.03 12.74
C ASP A 363 -10.46 -3.97 13.82
N GLY A 364 -9.73 -2.88 13.90
CA GLY A 364 -10.04 -1.74 14.78
C GLY A 364 -8.83 -0.88 15.19
N ALA A 365 -9.12 0.26 15.79
CA ALA A 365 -8.17 1.09 16.54
C ALA A 365 -8.11 0.60 17.99
N TYR A 366 -6.95 0.12 18.47
CA TYR A 366 -6.86 -0.39 19.85
C TYR A 366 -6.26 0.60 20.84
N LEU A 367 -5.62 1.67 20.38
CA LEU A 367 -4.98 2.67 21.22
C LEU A 367 -5.06 4.05 20.57
N TRP A 368 -5.52 5.04 21.34
CA TRP A 368 -5.36 6.47 21.08
C TRP A 368 -4.46 7.05 22.17
N GLY A 369 -3.34 7.65 21.79
CA GLY A 369 -2.45 8.33 22.71
C GLY A 369 -2.47 9.83 22.52
N THR A 370 -2.34 10.56 23.62
CA THR A 370 -2.34 12.01 23.61
C THR A 370 -1.23 12.58 24.49
N LEU A 371 -0.65 13.69 24.05
CA LEU A 371 0.34 14.45 24.79
C LEU A 371 -0.10 15.91 24.84
N LEU A 372 -0.49 16.37 26.03
CA LEU A 372 -1.01 17.71 26.25
C LEU A 372 0.10 18.68 26.65
N THR A 373 0.14 19.83 26.00
CA THR A 373 1.04 20.95 26.30
C THR A 373 0.22 22.23 26.48
N ASP A 374 0.45 22.98 27.55
CA ASP A 374 -0.12 24.32 27.74
C ASP A 374 1.02 25.34 27.71
N ASN A 375 1.16 26.05 26.60
CA ASN A 375 2.22 27.03 26.38
C ASN A 375 2.05 28.31 27.20
N THR A 376 0.95 28.43 27.94
CA THR A 376 0.64 29.59 28.79
C THR A 376 0.76 29.29 30.28
N ASP A 377 0.98 28.02 30.65
CA ASP A 377 1.10 27.57 32.03
C ASP A 377 2.24 26.54 32.18
N ASP A 378 3.45 27.05 32.49
CA ASP A 378 4.64 26.22 32.74
C ASP A 378 4.47 25.25 33.93
N SER A 379 3.45 25.44 34.79
CA SER A 379 3.18 24.54 35.92
C SER A 379 2.40 23.29 35.50
N ARG A 380 1.79 23.29 34.32
CA ARG A 380 1.06 22.15 33.78
C ARG A 380 2.04 21.15 33.17
N GLU A 381 2.15 19.98 33.80
CA GLU A 381 3.04 18.93 33.32
C GLU A 381 2.60 18.37 31.96
N VAL A 382 3.58 18.12 31.08
CA VAL A 382 3.38 17.46 29.80
C VAL A 382 3.30 15.94 30.02
N VAL A 383 2.08 15.41 30.13
CA VAL A 383 1.80 14.01 30.46
C VAL A 383 1.19 13.27 29.29
N TYR A 384 1.74 12.08 28.99
CA TYR A 384 1.17 11.15 28.04
C TYR A 384 -0.06 10.46 28.63
N ARG A 385 -1.16 10.40 27.87
CA ARG A 385 -2.40 9.73 28.24
C ARG A 385 -2.81 8.76 27.13
N ALA A 386 -3.06 7.51 27.51
CA ALA A 386 -3.49 6.46 26.60
C ALA A 386 -4.94 6.05 26.85
N PHE A 387 -5.68 5.83 25.77
CA PHE A 387 -7.03 5.27 25.76
C PHE A 387 -6.98 3.98 24.94
N ALA A 388 -6.96 2.84 25.63
CA ALA A 388 -6.69 1.54 25.00
C ALA A 388 -7.78 0.50 25.26
N THR A 389 -7.90 -0.45 24.33
CA THR A 389 -8.54 -1.74 24.56
C THR A 389 -7.52 -2.87 24.42
N TRP A 390 -7.47 -3.74 25.44
CA TRP A 390 -6.66 -4.96 25.42
C TRP A 390 -7.51 -6.22 25.22
N THR A 391 -8.77 -6.03 24.80
CA THR A 391 -9.60 -7.11 24.30
C THR A 391 -9.24 -7.35 22.83
N PRO A 392 -9.03 -8.60 22.38
CA PRO A 392 -8.70 -8.89 20.99
C PRO A 392 -9.69 -8.25 20.02
N LEU A 393 -9.18 -7.49 19.05
CA LEU A 393 -9.98 -6.92 17.97
C LEU A 393 -10.44 -8.01 16.96
N PRO A 394 -11.61 -7.83 16.32
CA PRO A 394 -12.58 -6.74 16.53
C PRO A 394 -13.38 -6.93 17.83
N THR A 395 -13.61 -5.84 18.58
CA THR A 395 -14.37 -5.86 19.84
C THR A 395 -15.24 -4.61 20.00
N ARG A 396 -16.34 -4.69 20.78
CA ARG A 396 -17.14 -3.52 21.19
C ARG A 396 -16.43 -2.61 22.20
N ASP A 397 -15.45 -3.13 22.94
CA ASP A 397 -14.68 -2.31 23.92
C ASP A 397 -13.85 -1.20 23.25
N GLU A 398 -13.60 -1.31 21.94
CA GLU A 398 -13.05 -0.23 21.11
C GLU A 398 -13.92 1.05 21.20
N GLY A 399 -15.25 0.92 21.21
CA GLY A 399 -16.17 2.06 21.34
C GLY A 399 -16.01 2.80 22.67
N ARG A 400 -15.77 2.09 23.78
CA ARG A 400 -15.47 2.69 25.09
C ARG A 400 -14.17 3.48 25.04
N ALA A 401 -13.09 2.87 24.56
CA ALA A 401 -11.79 3.53 24.46
C ALA A 401 -11.86 4.80 23.59
N PHE A 402 -12.58 4.73 22.46
CA PHE A 402 -12.82 5.88 21.59
C PHE A 402 -13.65 6.97 22.26
N ALA A 403 -14.73 6.61 22.96
CA ALA A 403 -15.58 7.56 23.70
C ALA A 403 -14.81 8.31 24.79
N GLU A 404 -13.97 7.60 25.55
CA GLU A 404 -13.13 8.20 26.60
C GLU A 404 -12.12 9.19 26.01
N PHE A 405 -11.44 8.81 24.91
CA PHE A 405 -10.54 9.69 24.17
C PHE A 405 -11.26 10.95 23.68
N TRP A 406 -12.38 10.78 22.98
CA TRP A 406 -13.12 11.88 22.38
C TRP A 406 -13.66 12.85 23.44
N THR A 407 -14.28 12.31 24.49
CA THR A 407 -14.82 13.11 25.60
C THR A 407 -13.72 13.93 26.26
N TRP A 408 -12.55 13.33 26.51
CA TRP A 408 -11.42 14.05 27.08
C TRP A 408 -10.90 15.16 26.14
N LEU A 409 -10.69 14.85 24.86
CA LEU A 409 -10.18 15.82 23.89
C LEU A 409 -11.11 17.04 23.76
N MET A 410 -12.42 16.79 23.68
CA MET A 410 -13.42 17.86 23.59
C MET A 410 -13.55 18.66 24.89
N ALA A 411 -13.31 18.04 26.04
CA ALA A 411 -13.25 18.76 27.32
C ALA A 411 -12.06 19.72 27.37
N GLU A 412 -10.85 19.29 27.00
CA GLU A 412 -9.66 20.15 26.93
C GLU A 412 -9.87 21.32 25.94
N ARG A 413 -10.49 21.05 24.79
CA ARG A 413 -10.88 22.06 23.81
C ARG A 413 -11.86 23.08 24.39
N ALA A 414 -12.93 22.61 25.04
CA ALA A 414 -13.93 23.48 25.65
C ALA A 414 -13.34 24.33 26.79
N ASP A 415 -12.48 23.74 27.62
CA ASP A 415 -11.81 24.42 28.73
C ASP A 415 -10.86 25.52 28.21
N ALA A 416 -10.07 25.24 27.17
CA ALA A 416 -9.24 26.24 26.50
C ALA A 416 -10.09 27.43 26.01
N HIS A 417 -11.17 27.17 25.26
CA HIS A 417 -12.04 28.23 24.77
C HIS A 417 -12.75 29.00 25.89
N SER A 418 -13.19 28.32 26.94
CA SER A 418 -13.85 28.96 28.09
C SER A 418 -12.94 29.91 28.86
N THR A 419 -11.62 29.67 28.80
CA THR A 419 -10.59 30.50 29.42
C THR A 419 -9.99 31.52 28.44
N GLY A 420 -10.52 31.61 27.22
CA GLY A 420 -10.05 32.54 26.18
C GLY A 420 -8.73 32.14 25.53
N LYS A 421 -8.27 30.91 25.77
CA LYS A 421 -7.09 30.32 25.13
C LYS A 421 -7.46 29.74 23.77
N THR A 422 -6.49 29.74 22.85
CA THR A 422 -6.58 29.00 21.58
C THR A 422 -6.29 27.51 21.79
N PHE A 423 -6.88 26.65 20.95
CA PHE A 423 -6.70 25.20 21.00
C PHE A 423 -6.24 24.65 19.65
N ALA A 424 -5.35 23.66 19.66
CA ALA A 424 -5.03 22.86 18.49
C ALA A 424 -4.69 21.42 18.89
N ALA A 425 -5.20 20.47 18.11
CA ALA A 425 -4.83 19.07 18.18
C ALA A 425 -4.10 18.67 16.90
N TYR A 426 -3.03 17.89 17.05
CA TYR A 426 -2.11 17.54 15.98
C TYR A 426 -2.14 16.04 15.78
N CYS A 427 -2.10 15.60 14.53
CA CYS A 427 -1.69 14.25 14.21
C CYS A 427 -0.54 14.29 13.21
N TYR A 428 0.23 13.20 13.13
CA TYR A 428 1.30 13.18 12.16
C TYR A 428 0.73 13.13 10.74
N SER A 429 -0.26 12.28 10.45
CA SER A 429 -0.88 12.23 9.12
C SER A 429 -2.37 11.97 9.21
N GLN A 430 -3.19 12.93 8.84
CA GLN A 430 -4.66 12.82 9.01
C GLN A 430 -5.29 11.63 8.28
N GLN A 431 -4.64 11.02 7.30
CA GLN A 431 -5.24 9.97 6.48
C GLN A 431 -5.64 8.73 7.28
N ALA A 432 -4.79 8.25 8.21
CA ALA A 432 -5.11 7.07 9.01
C ALA A 432 -5.99 7.44 10.22
N GLU A 433 -5.71 8.58 10.83
CA GLU A 433 -6.39 9.09 12.01
C GLU A 433 -7.84 9.45 11.67
N ASN A 434 -8.09 10.27 10.63
CA ASN A 434 -9.45 10.62 10.21
C ASN A 434 -10.25 9.38 9.81
N ARG A 435 -9.59 8.40 9.19
CA ARG A 435 -10.23 7.14 8.82
C ARG A 435 -10.77 6.44 10.07
N TRP A 436 -9.98 6.33 11.13
CA TRP A 436 -10.38 5.63 12.35
C TRP A 436 -11.31 6.46 13.24
N LEU A 437 -11.19 7.79 13.27
CA LEU A 437 -12.16 8.67 13.91
C LEU A 437 -13.56 8.46 13.30
N LEU A 438 -13.67 8.51 11.96
CA LEU A 438 -14.94 8.31 11.26
C LEU A 438 -15.46 6.88 11.39
N ALA A 439 -14.58 5.88 11.22
CA ALA A 439 -14.98 4.47 11.33
C ALA A 439 -15.46 4.11 12.75
N SER A 440 -14.86 4.69 13.79
CA SER A 440 -15.29 4.47 15.18
C SER A 440 -16.65 5.11 15.44
N ALA A 441 -16.89 6.33 14.96
CA ALA A 441 -18.20 6.97 15.03
C ALA A 441 -19.29 6.18 14.28
N ASP A 442 -18.96 5.63 13.10
CA ASP A 442 -19.91 4.78 12.34
C ASP A 442 -20.23 3.47 13.05
N ARG A 443 -19.21 2.82 13.65
CA ARG A 443 -19.32 1.47 14.23
C ARG A 443 -19.92 1.47 15.63
N PHE A 444 -19.76 2.57 16.37
CA PHE A 444 -20.09 2.64 17.79
C PHE A 444 -20.95 3.87 18.16
N GLY A 445 -21.59 4.52 17.19
CA GLY A 445 -22.39 5.73 17.44
C GLY A 445 -23.61 5.52 18.36
N ASP A 446 -23.97 4.28 18.69
CA ASP A 446 -24.96 3.91 19.71
C ASP A 446 -24.39 3.83 21.14
N GLU A 447 -23.06 3.85 21.29
CA GLU A 447 -22.37 3.75 22.59
C GLU A 447 -22.29 5.12 23.29
N PRO A 448 -22.49 5.19 24.63
CA PRO A 448 -22.40 6.44 25.38
C PRO A 448 -21.04 7.14 25.24
N GLY A 449 -21.05 8.43 24.92
CA GLY A 449 -19.85 9.27 24.80
C GLY A 449 -19.15 9.19 23.44
N VAL A 450 -19.59 8.30 22.54
CA VAL A 450 -19.12 8.30 21.14
C VAL A 450 -19.79 9.45 20.38
N PRO A 451 -19.02 10.27 19.63
CA PRO A 451 -19.60 11.33 18.81
C PRO A 451 -20.40 10.79 17.64
N THR A 452 -21.32 11.61 17.16
CA THR A 452 -21.91 11.42 15.84
C THR A 452 -20.86 11.60 14.74
N ARG A 453 -21.07 10.96 13.59
CA ARG A 453 -20.21 11.15 12.41
C ARG A 453 -20.06 12.62 12.03
N THR A 454 -21.15 13.39 12.12
CA THR A 454 -21.15 14.83 11.80
C THR A 454 -20.22 15.63 12.72
N GLU A 455 -20.25 15.37 14.03
CA GLU A 455 -19.35 16.05 14.98
C GLU A 455 -17.88 15.74 14.69
N VAL A 456 -17.57 14.49 14.30
CA VAL A 456 -16.22 14.13 13.85
C VAL A 456 -15.84 14.88 12.58
N GLU A 457 -16.72 14.91 11.58
CA GLU A 457 -16.49 15.63 10.31
C GLU A 457 -16.28 17.13 10.53
N GLU A 458 -17.04 17.76 11.42
CA GLU A 458 -16.89 19.17 11.78
C GLU A 458 -15.54 19.44 12.47
N PHE A 459 -15.11 18.57 13.39
CA PHE A 459 -13.83 18.73 14.08
C PHE A 459 -12.63 18.57 13.15
N ILE A 460 -12.58 17.48 12.35
CA ILE A 460 -11.44 17.22 11.45
C ILE A 460 -11.37 18.21 10.28
N ALA A 461 -12.47 18.90 9.96
CA ALA A 461 -12.51 19.97 8.95
C ALA A 461 -12.13 21.35 9.51
N SER A 462 -11.98 21.49 10.83
CA SER A 462 -11.62 22.74 11.49
C SER A 462 -10.11 23.03 11.41
N ASP A 463 -9.73 24.30 11.57
CA ASP A 463 -8.32 24.72 11.65
C ASP A 463 -7.62 24.23 12.93
N GLU A 464 -8.38 23.66 13.88
CA GLU A 464 -7.88 23.14 15.15
C GLU A 464 -7.42 21.68 15.05
N TRP A 465 -7.67 20.99 13.93
CA TRP A 465 -7.12 19.66 13.63
C TRP A 465 -6.02 19.77 12.58
N VAL A 466 -4.77 19.70 13.02
CA VAL A 466 -3.60 20.09 12.22
C VAL A 466 -2.83 18.86 11.74
N ASP A 467 -2.64 18.75 10.43
CA ASP A 467 -1.80 17.72 9.79
C ASP A 467 -0.33 18.14 9.75
N ILE A 468 0.52 17.48 10.55
CA ILE A 468 1.96 17.77 10.58
C ILE A 468 2.67 17.26 9.31
N PHE A 469 2.24 16.16 8.70
CA PHE A 469 2.79 15.65 7.44
C PHE A 469 2.52 16.61 6.28
N GLU A 470 1.34 17.23 6.22
CA GLU A 470 1.05 18.31 5.28
C GLU A 470 1.94 19.53 5.55
N ALA A 471 2.06 19.94 6.82
CA ALA A 471 2.94 21.04 7.21
C ALA A 471 4.41 20.76 6.79
N VAL A 472 4.92 19.55 7.01
CA VAL A 472 6.24 19.13 6.51
C VAL A 472 6.31 19.21 4.98
N GLY A 473 5.26 18.76 4.29
CA GLY A 473 5.19 18.80 2.83
C GLY A 473 5.20 20.19 2.23
N ARG A 474 4.54 21.16 2.88
CA ARG A 474 4.52 22.58 2.47
C ARG A 474 5.86 23.26 2.73
N ASN A 475 6.51 22.94 3.85
CA ASN A 475 7.72 23.64 4.29
C ASN A 475 9.03 23.02 3.79
N PHE A 476 9.07 21.72 3.48
CA PHE A 476 10.32 21.01 3.20
C PHE A 476 10.30 20.07 1.99
N ILE A 477 11.49 19.90 1.39
CA ILE A 477 11.82 18.80 0.49
C ILE A 477 12.57 17.76 1.35
N ALA A 478 12.06 16.53 1.40
CA ALA A 478 12.64 15.42 2.17
C ALA A 478 13.10 14.31 1.20
N PRO A 479 14.37 14.31 0.76
CA PRO A 479 14.87 13.36 -0.25
C PRO A 479 14.71 11.89 0.17
N ASN A 480 14.80 11.62 1.48
CA ASN A 480 14.68 10.29 2.06
C ASN A 480 13.25 9.94 2.50
N GLY A 481 12.27 10.77 2.12
CA GLY A 481 10.86 10.62 2.45
C GLY A 481 10.42 11.48 3.64
N LYS A 482 9.13 11.82 3.67
CA LYS A 482 8.48 12.68 4.67
C LYS A 482 7.88 11.88 5.83
N GLY A 483 8.41 10.72 6.18
CA GLY A 483 7.87 9.94 7.32
C GLY A 483 8.41 10.47 8.65
N LEU A 484 7.67 10.33 9.76
CA LEU A 484 8.04 10.91 11.05
C LEU A 484 9.45 10.49 11.49
N LYS A 485 9.75 9.20 11.38
CA LYS A 485 11.08 8.61 11.66
C LYS A 485 12.21 9.09 10.75
N ARG A 486 11.90 9.76 9.64
CA ARG A 486 12.90 10.37 8.75
C ARG A 486 13.13 11.84 9.10
N VAL A 487 12.10 12.56 9.51
CA VAL A 487 12.16 14.02 9.72
C VAL A 487 12.41 14.42 11.17
N ALA A 488 11.85 13.70 12.16
CA ALA A 488 12.04 14.05 13.56
C ALA A 488 13.49 13.95 14.06
N PRO A 489 14.34 13.02 13.55
CA PRO A 489 15.76 13.03 13.90
C PRO A 489 16.50 14.31 13.48
N VAL A 490 16.06 14.97 12.40
CA VAL A 490 16.60 16.28 11.98
C VAL A 490 16.23 17.37 12.99
N ALA A 491 15.08 17.23 13.66
CA ALA A 491 14.66 18.07 14.78
C ALA A 491 15.30 17.66 16.12
N GLY A 492 16.17 16.64 16.15
CA GLY A 492 16.87 16.18 17.35
C GLY A 492 16.13 15.13 18.19
N PHE A 493 15.04 14.55 17.68
CA PHE A 493 14.33 13.48 18.39
C PHE A 493 14.98 12.10 18.18
N GLY A 494 15.05 11.29 19.23
CA GLY A 494 15.47 9.89 19.18
C GLY A 494 14.44 9.00 19.88
N TRP A 495 14.06 7.90 19.24
CA TRP A 495 13.15 6.89 19.82
C TRP A 495 13.87 6.07 20.90
N ARG A 496 13.12 5.61 21.90
CA ARG A 496 13.62 4.67 22.92
C ARG A 496 14.02 3.32 22.32
N ASP A 497 13.24 2.85 21.35
CA ASP A 497 13.50 1.63 20.58
C ASP A 497 13.68 1.98 19.09
N SER A 498 14.92 1.92 18.60
CA SER A 498 15.26 2.24 17.21
C SER A 498 14.72 1.22 16.20
N GLU A 499 14.38 0.01 16.65
CA GLU A 499 13.85 -1.07 15.81
C GLU A 499 12.32 -1.10 15.79
N ALA A 500 11.67 -0.22 16.57
CA ALA A 500 10.23 -0.13 16.62
C ALA A 500 9.63 0.37 15.30
N GLY A 501 8.51 -0.22 14.87
CA GLY A 501 7.78 0.20 13.67
C GLY A 501 6.37 -0.37 13.61
N GLY A 502 5.48 0.28 12.86
CA GLY A 502 4.06 -0.11 12.79
C GLY A 502 3.78 -1.55 12.33
N GLU A 503 4.74 -2.23 11.68
CA GLU A 503 4.61 -3.67 11.39
C GLU A 503 5.04 -4.55 12.58
N ALA A 504 5.96 -4.10 13.42
CA ALA A 504 6.36 -4.78 14.64
C ALA A 504 5.29 -4.60 15.75
N SER A 505 4.63 -3.44 15.80
CA SER A 505 3.54 -3.18 16.76
C SER A 505 2.36 -4.16 16.59
N MET A 506 2.10 -4.65 15.38
CA MET A 506 1.11 -5.71 15.16
C MET A 506 1.47 -7.03 15.86
N ASP A 507 2.74 -7.43 15.86
CA ASP A 507 3.19 -8.66 16.53
C ASP A 507 3.15 -8.50 18.06
N TRP A 508 3.55 -7.32 18.55
CA TRP A 508 3.42 -6.96 19.96
C TRP A 508 1.96 -6.99 20.39
N TYR A 509 1.04 -6.46 19.58
CA TYR A 509 -0.38 -6.49 19.87
C TYR A 509 -0.94 -7.92 19.91
N ARG A 510 -0.57 -8.79 18.93
CA ARG A 510 -1.01 -10.20 18.96
C ARG A 510 -0.62 -10.89 20.26
N GLN A 511 0.61 -10.68 20.71
CA GLN A 511 1.12 -11.22 21.97
C GLN A 511 0.45 -10.55 23.19
N ALA A 512 0.20 -9.24 23.13
CA ALA A 512 -0.43 -8.47 24.21
C ALA A 512 -1.87 -8.92 24.54
N VAL A 513 -2.56 -9.52 23.58
CA VAL A 513 -3.97 -9.94 23.72
C VAL A 513 -4.22 -11.43 23.42
N GLY A 514 -3.19 -12.20 23.05
CA GLY A 514 -3.28 -13.65 22.84
C GLY A 514 -3.93 -14.08 21.51
N ILE A 515 -3.83 -13.28 20.45
CA ILE A 515 -4.37 -13.63 19.12
C ILE A 515 -3.59 -14.83 18.55
N GLY A 516 -4.32 -15.78 17.94
CA GLY A 516 -3.72 -16.94 17.28
C GLY A 516 -3.20 -18.01 18.24
N ASN A 517 -3.80 -18.14 19.44
CA ASN A 517 -3.37 -19.03 20.52
C ASN A 517 -1.94 -18.73 21.03
N THR A 518 -1.53 -17.47 20.94
CA THR A 518 -0.30 -16.99 21.58
C THR A 518 -0.53 -16.80 23.08
N GLU A 519 0.49 -17.05 23.90
CA GLU A 519 0.42 -16.74 25.33
C GLU A 519 0.39 -15.21 25.51
N VAL A 520 -0.48 -14.73 26.40
CA VAL A 520 -0.62 -13.30 26.65
C VAL A 520 0.64 -12.78 27.35
N ASP A 521 1.36 -11.87 26.68
CA ASP A 521 2.52 -11.17 27.22
C ASP A 521 2.18 -9.72 27.53
N LEU A 522 2.06 -9.40 28.83
CA LEU A 522 1.73 -8.05 29.29
C LEU A 522 2.84 -7.04 29.02
N THR A 523 4.09 -7.47 28.89
CA THR A 523 5.21 -6.57 28.59
C THR A 523 5.09 -5.93 27.20
N GLN A 524 4.37 -6.59 26.29
CA GLN A 524 4.06 -6.02 24.98
C GLN A 524 3.05 -4.88 25.05
N ARG A 525 2.20 -4.84 26.09
CA ARG A 525 1.29 -3.70 26.31
C ARG A 525 2.08 -2.45 26.69
N ASP A 526 3.02 -2.60 27.61
CA ASP A 526 3.92 -1.52 28.03
C ASP A 526 4.73 -1.01 26.83
N ARG A 527 5.30 -1.93 26.05
CA ARG A 527 6.04 -1.59 24.83
C ARG A 527 5.20 -0.85 23.78
N LEU A 528 3.93 -1.22 23.60
CA LEU A 528 3.00 -0.53 22.71
C LEU A 528 2.67 0.89 23.18
N LEU A 529 2.52 1.08 24.49
CA LEU A 529 2.31 2.39 25.08
C LEU A 529 3.55 3.28 24.94
N GLU A 530 4.75 2.74 25.18
CA GLU A 530 6.00 3.47 24.96
C GLU A 530 6.20 3.85 23.49
N TYR A 531 5.86 2.94 22.58
CA TYR A 531 5.94 3.19 21.14
C TYR A 531 5.07 4.37 20.71
N ASN A 532 3.80 4.35 21.09
CA ASN A 532 2.83 5.40 20.77
C ASN A 532 3.16 6.72 21.50
N GLU A 533 3.66 6.65 22.74
CA GLU A 533 4.17 7.83 23.45
C GLU A 533 5.36 8.48 22.72
N ASP A 534 6.28 7.68 22.17
CA ASP A 534 7.39 8.22 21.38
C ASP A 534 6.90 8.94 20.11
N ASP A 535 5.87 8.42 19.44
CA ASP A 535 5.35 9.02 18.20
C ASP A 535 4.62 10.37 18.47
N VAL A 536 3.87 10.52 19.58
CA VAL A 536 3.32 11.84 19.97
C VAL A 536 4.41 12.81 20.43
N ARG A 537 5.45 12.34 21.16
CA ARG A 537 6.58 13.17 21.56
C ARG A 537 7.43 13.61 20.36
N ALA A 538 7.63 12.74 19.39
CA ALA A 538 8.33 13.07 18.15
C ALA A 538 7.57 14.14 17.35
N THR A 539 6.24 14.04 17.30
CA THR A 539 5.37 15.02 16.65
C THR A 539 5.48 16.39 17.32
N LYS A 540 5.42 16.44 18.67
CA LYS A 540 5.66 17.66 19.45
C LYS A 540 7.02 18.29 19.15
N VAL A 541 8.11 17.52 19.24
CA VAL A 541 9.47 18.02 19.01
C VAL A 541 9.64 18.57 17.60
N LEU A 542 9.11 17.87 16.59
CA LEU A 542 9.15 18.33 15.20
C LEU A 542 8.39 19.65 15.03
N ARG A 543 7.18 19.74 15.59
CA ARG A 543 6.32 20.93 15.53
C ARG A 543 6.99 22.15 16.17
N GLU A 544 7.56 21.99 17.36
CA GLU A 544 8.28 23.08 18.04
C GLU A 544 9.56 23.48 17.31
N TRP A 545 10.29 22.52 16.76
CA TRP A 545 11.47 22.79 15.95
C TRP A 545 11.13 23.56 14.67
N MET A 546 10.02 23.25 14.01
CA MET A 546 9.55 23.96 12.81
C MET A 546 9.24 25.44 13.08
N ASP A 547 8.73 25.75 14.27
CA ASP A 547 8.40 27.12 14.72
C ASP A 547 9.64 27.85 15.29
N GLY A 548 10.67 27.12 15.68
CA GLY A 548 11.92 27.64 16.22
C GLY A 548 12.89 28.21 15.18
N THR A 549 13.96 28.86 15.64
CA THR A 549 15.01 29.41 14.76
C THR A 549 15.98 28.35 14.24
N ALA A 550 16.10 27.20 14.92
CA ALA A 550 16.99 26.11 14.55
C ALA A 550 16.70 25.55 13.14
N VAL A 551 15.44 25.58 12.71
CA VAL A 551 15.02 25.16 11.37
C VAL A 551 15.75 25.93 10.25
N ARG A 552 16.16 27.18 10.51
CA ARG A 552 16.83 28.06 9.53
C ARG A 552 18.26 27.63 9.22
N GLN A 553 18.83 26.72 10.00
CA GLN A 553 20.13 26.11 9.70
C GLN A 553 20.06 25.18 8.48
N LEU A 554 18.87 24.71 8.11
CA LEU A 554 18.69 23.94 6.89
C LEU A 554 18.86 24.81 5.64
N PRO A 555 19.43 24.25 4.56
CA PRO A 555 19.57 24.96 3.30
C PRO A 555 18.20 25.28 2.70
N LEU A 556 18.13 26.39 1.96
CA LEU A 556 16.96 26.75 1.14
C LEU A 556 17.10 26.15 -0.25
N ALA A 557 15.99 25.66 -0.81
CA ALA A 557 15.95 25.10 -2.16
C ALA A 557 16.43 26.10 -3.22
N ASP A 558 16.02 27.36 -3.11
CA ASP A 558 16.44 28.42 -4.04
C ASP A 558 17.95 28.68 -4.00
N ASP A 559 18.59 28.59 -2.82
CA ASP A 559 20.03 28.72 -2.69
C ASP A 559 20.77 27.58 -3.38
N LEU A 560 20.27 26.34 -3.25
CA LEU A 560 20.84 25.17 -3.92
C LEU A 560 20.71 25.29 -5.45
N LEU A 561 19.56 25.76 -5.94
CA LEU A 561 19.32 25.98 -7.37
C LEU A 561 20.13 27.16 -7.92
N ALA A 562 20.30 28.23 -7.15
CA ALA A 562 21.11 29.39 -7.52
C ALA A 562 22.60 29.06 -7.56
N PHE A 563 23.10 28.31 -6.56
CA PHE A 563 24.47 27.81 -6.52
C PHE A 563 24.78 26.90 -7.71
N ARG A 564 23.83 26.05 -8.11
CA ARG A 564 23.94 25.25 -9.35
C ARG A 564 24.16 26.14 -10.57
N ARG A 565 23.32 27.17 -10.75
CA ARG A 565 23.37 28.06 -11.93
C ARG A 565 24.64 28.93 -11.97
N SER A 566 25.32 29.14 -10.85
CA SER A 566 26.54 29.95 -10.80
C SER A 566 27.82 29.18 -11.10
N GLY A 567 27.77 27.85 -11.19
CA GLY A 567 28.92 27.01 -11.57
C GLY A 567 30.06 26.92 -10.54
N ALA A 568 29.82 27.34 -9.30
CA ALA A 568 30.82 27.27 -8.23
C ALA A 568 30.96 25.84 -7.68
N GLY A 569 32.19 25.35 -7.52
CA GLY A 569 32.48 24.01 -7.01
C GLY A 569 32.07 23.82 -5.54
N ARG A 570 31.49 22.63 -5.26
CA ARG A 570 31.18 21.96 -3.98
C ARG A 570 31.07 22.83 -2.71
N PRO A 571 29.95 22.80 -1.96
CA PRO A 571 29.92 23.42 -0.63
C PRO A 571 30.95 22.75 0.28
N GLU A 572 31.83 23.56 0.87
CA GLU A 572 32.71 23.14 1.96
C GLU A 572 31.83 22.64 3.12
N ARG A 573 32.31 21.59 3.80
CA ARG A 573 31.62 21.01 4.97
C ARG A 573 31.32 22.12 5.97
N ILE A 574 30.11 22.13 6.50
CA ILE A 574 29.69 22.99 7.61
C ILE A 574 30.34 22.45 8.89
N GLU A 575 31.64 22.65 9.03
CA GLU A 575 32.36 22.68 10.31
C GLU A 575 33.26 23.91 10.23
N GLU A 576 33.21 24.75 11.27
CA GLU A 576 33.92 26.04 11.40
C GLU A 576 33.27 27.28 10.75
N ARG A 577 32.08 27.65 11.23
CA ARG A 577 31.78 29.08 11.45
C ARG A 577 31.93 29.38 12.94
N THR A 578 33.13 29.79 13.32
CA THR A 578 33.39 30.48 14.59
C THR A 578 32.49 31.71 14.70
N ALA A 579 31.80 31.84 15.84
CA ALA A 579 30.98 32.99 16.18
C ALA A 579 31.80 34.29 16.20
N PRO A 580 31.25 35.43 15.73
CA PRO A 580 31.85 36.72 15.99
C PRO A 580 31.48 37.20 17.40
N GLU A 581 32.46 37.80 18.08
CA GLU A 581 32.33 38.55 19.35
C GLU A 581 31.38 39.76 19.23
#